data_AF-A0A922AB66-F1
#
_entry.id   AF-A0A922AB66-F1
#
_cell.length_a   1.000
_cell.length_b   1.000
_cell.length_c   1.000
_cell.angle_alpha   90.00
_cell.angle_beta   90.00
_cell.angle_gamma   90.00
#
_symmetry.space_group_name_H-M   'P 1'
#
loop_
_entity.id
_entity.type
_entity.pdbx_description
1 polymer ?
#
loop_
_entity_poly.entity_id
_entity_poly.type
_entity_poly.pdbx_seq_one_letter_code
_entity_poly.pdbx_strand_id
1 'polypeptide(L)'
;MTKDACTHPGSFGEMCILCGQRLDADSGVTFGYIHKGLRLENDEIVRLRNTDMKNLLRHKKLYLVLDLDHTLLNSTQLIHMSPQEEYLKSQTDSLQDVSKGSLFMLSFMHMMTKLRPFVRAFLKEASELFEMYIYTMGDRAYALEMAKLLDPQREYFSSRVISRDDGTHRHQKGLDVVLGQESAVLILDDTENAWTKHKDNLILMERYHFFASSCHQFGFNCKSLSELKNDESETDGALVTILKVLKRVHGMFFDELEENLVDRDVRQVLKTIRKEVLKGCKLVFSRVFPTGFQADNHLLWKMAEGLGATCLKELDPSVTHVVSTDAGTEKSRWAVKHKKFLVHPQWIEAANYLWQKQPEENFIVNQTKNP
;
A
#
# COMPACT_ATOMS: atom_id res chain seq x y z
N MET A 1 20.48 8.78 -47.75
CA MET A 1 21.20 8.53 -46.49
C MET A 1 20.15 8.34 -45.41
N THR A 2 19.92 7.10 -44.99
CA THR A 2 19.16 6.82 -43.77
C THR A 2 19.88 7.51 -42.62
N LYS A 3 19.26 8.50 -41.99
CA LYS A 3 19.80 9.09 -40.76
C LYS A 3 19.91 7.95 -39.75
N ASP A 4 21.09 7.75 -39.17
CA ASP A 4 21.28 6.78 -38.10
C ASP A 4 20.29 7.09 -36.97
N ALA A 5 19.74 6.04 -36.37
CA ALA A 5 18.85 6.16 -35.23
C ALA A 5 19.63 6.78 -34.06
N CYS A 6 19.04 7.78 -33.41
CA CYS A 6 19.68 8.44 -32.27
C CYS A 6 19.72 7.48 -31.06
N THR A 7 20.92 7.24 -30.52
CA THR A 7 21.15 6.34 -29.37
C THR A 7 21.48 7.11 -28.08
N HIS A 8 21.12 8.38 -28.02
CA HIS A 8 21.42 9.23 -26.86
C HIS A 8 20.47 8.95 -25.69
N PRO A 9 20.83 9.38 -24.46
CA PRO A 9 20.15 8.97 -23.23
C PRO A 9 18.67 9.36 -23.08
N GLY A 10 18.20 10.33 -23.87
CA GLY A 10 16.82 10.81 -23.76
C GLY A 10 16.52 12.04 -24.60
N SER A 11 15.32 12.60 -24.40
CA SER A 11 14.80 13.76 -25.09
C SER A 11 14.02 14.72 -24.19
N PHE A 12 13.86 15.96 -24.66
CA PHE A 12 12.83 16.90 -24.21
C PHE A 12 11.80 17.07 -25.32
N GLY A 13 10.59 16.57 -25.08
CA GLY A 13 9.58 16.41 -26.12
C GLY A 13 10.11 15.51 -27.22
N GLU A 14 10.05 16.00 -28.45
CA GLU A 14 10.54 15.28 -29.63
C GLU A 14 12.00 15.55 -29.95
N MET A 15 12.75 16.30 -29.13
CA MET A 15 14.14 16.66 -29.42
C MET A 15 15.12 15.96 -28.49
N CYS A 16 16.08 15.24 -29.06
CA CYS A 16 17.18 14.64 -28.31
C CYS A 16 17.94 15.70 -27.49
N ILE A 17 18.21 15.40 -26.21
CA ILE A 17 18.90 16.32 -25.29
C ILE A 17 20.36 16.60 -25.64
N LEU A 18 20.99 15.77 -26.49
CA LEU A 18 22.41 15.90 -26.85
C LEU A 18 22.61 16.37 -28.30
N CYS A 19 22.02 15.72 -29.29
CA CYS A 19 22.25 16.05 -30.70
C CYS A 19 21.17 16.92 -31.35
N GLY A 20 20.06 17.20 -30.65
CA GLY A 20 18.94 17.97 -31.18
C GLY A 20 18.16 17.29 -32.31
N GLN A 21 18.45 16.01 -32.62
CA GLN A 21 17.69 15.24 -33.60
C GLN A 21 16.25 15.04 -33.12
N ARG A 22 15.29 15.15 -34.05
CA ARG A 22 13.89 14.84 -33.81
C ARG A 22 13.70 13.33 -33.65
N LEU A 23 13.12 12.90 -32.53
CA LEU A 23 12.82 11.50 -32.21
C LEU A 23 11.33 11.22 -32.38
N ASP A 24 10.99 9.94 -32.51
CA ASP A 24 9.60 9.50 -32.53
C ASP A 24 8.93 9.77 -31.17
N ALA A 25 7.67 10.21 -31.21
CA ALA A 25 6.92 10.58 -30.02
C ALA A 25 6.65 9.41 -29.06
N ASP A 26 6.98 8.18 -29.44
CA ASP A 26 6.78 6.97 -28.63
C ASP A 26 8.10 6.37 -28.09
N SER A 27 9.26 7.00 -28.33
CA SER A 27 10.54 6.49 -27.81
C SER A 27 10.77 6.86 -26.33
N GLY A 28 11.34 5.93 -25.57
CA GLY A 28 11.66 6.10 -24.15
C GLY A 28 10.47 6.13 -23.19
N VAL A 29 10.78 6.21 -21.89
CA VAL A 29 9.81 6.36 -20.80
C VAL A 29 9.72 7.83 -20.40
N THR A 30 8.51 8.33 -20.18
CA THR A 30 8.27 9.74 -19.80
C THR A 30 8.44 9.93 -18.30
N PHE A 31 9.27 10.89 -17.90
CA PHE A 31 9.48 11.32 -16.52
C PHE A 31 8.92 12.73 -16.31
N GLY A 32 7.65 12.92 -16.69
CA GLY A 32 6.95 14.20 -16.68
C GLY A 32 6.86 14.83 -15.29
N TYR A 33 6.86 14.00 -14.25
CA TYR A 33 6.90 14.45 -12.87
C TYR A 33 8.21 15.15 -12.47
N ILE A 34 9.33 14.80 -13.08
CA ILE A 34 10.63 15.45 -12.87
C ILE A 34 10.68 16.76 -13.67
N HIS A 35 10.42 16.66 -14.97
CA HIS A 35 10.33 17.81 -15.84
C HIS A 35 9.39 17.53 -17.02
N LYS A 36 8.54 18.50 -17.35
CA LYS A 36 7.59 18.37 -18.46
C LYS A 36 8.35 18.06 -19.76
N GLY A 37 7.95 16.98 -20.43
CA GLY A 37 8.54 16.54 -21.69
C GLY A 37 9.83 15.73 -21.56
N LEU A 38 10.36 15.50 -20.35
CA LEU A 38 11.54 14.65 -20.18
C LEU A 38 11.19 13.20 -20.52
N ARG A 39 11.98 12.60 -21.40
CA ARG A 39 11.96 11.17 -21.73
C ARG A 39 13.35 10.59 -21.63
N LEU A 40 13.45 9.38 -21.10
CA LEU A 40 14.71 8.66 -20.96
C LEU A 40 14.61 7.31 -21.67
N GLU A 41 15.69 6.93 -22.35
CA GLU A 41 15.82 5.61 -22.95
C GLU A 41 16.16 4.56 -21.87
N ASN A 42 15.80 3.30 -22.11
CA ASN A 42 15.92 2.23 -21.11
C ASN A 42 17.34 2.06 -20.56
N ASP A 43 18.36 2.15 -21.41
CA ASP A 43 19.76 2.03 -21.00
C ASP A 43 20.17 3.13 -20.02
N GLU A 44 19.66 4.34 -20.22
CA GLU A 44 19.91 5.47 -19.31
C GLU A 44 19.18 5.29 -17.99
N ILE A 45 17.93 4.81 -18.01
CA ILE A 45 17.17 4.52 -16.78
C ILE A 45 17.90 3.45 -15.96
N VAL A 46 18.41 2.40 -16.60
CA VAL A 46 19.20 1.35 -15.94
C VAL A 46 20.49 1.93 -15.36
N ARG A 47 21.19 2.78 -16.10
CA ARG A 47 22.43 3.45 -15.63
C ARG A 47 22.16 4.33 -14.40
N LEU A 48 21.08 5.12 -14.41
CA LEU A 48 20.67 5.97 -13.30
C LEU A 48 20.31 5.12 -12.07
N ARG A 49 19.44 4.11 -12.24
CA ARG A 49 19.07 3.17 -11.16
C ARG A 49 20.29 2.54 -10.49
N ASN A 50 21.27 2.08 -11.27
CA ASN A 50 22.49 1.47 -10.74
C ASN A 50 23.38 2.47 -9.97
N THR A 51 23.43 3.72 -10.44
CA THR A 51 24.22 4.78 -9.81
C THR A 51 23.58 5.23 -8.50
N ASP A 52 22.28 5.48 -8.52
CA ASP A 52 21.52 5.94 -7.37
C ASP A 52 21.41 4.88 -6.29
N MET A 53 21.23 3.61 -6.67
CA MET A 53 21.22 2.47 -5.73
C MET A 53 22.48 2.44 -4.86
N LYS A 54 23.68 2.56 -5.46
CA LYS A 54 24.95 2.55 -4.69
C LYS A 54 25.01 3.71 -3.70
N ASN A 55 24.60 4.89 -4.13
CA ASN A 55 24.55 6.06 -3.26
C ASN A 55 23.53 5.88 -2.13
N LEU A 56 22.35 5.33 -2.43
CA LEU A 56 21.28 5.10 -1.47
C LEU A 56 21.69 4.10 -0.39
N LEU A 57 22.27 2.96 -0.79
CA LEU A 57 22.79 1.94 0.13
C LEU A 57 23.90 2.48 1.03
N ARG A 58 24.78 3.37 0.51
CA ARG A 58 25.83 4.02 1.33
C ARG A 58 25.23 4.86 2.47
N HIS A 59 24.06 5.46 2.26
CA HIS A 59 23.35 6.21 3.30
C HIS A 59 22.41 5.32 4.13
N LYS A 60 22.50 3.99 3.99
CA LYS A 60 21.58 3.02 4.59
C LYS A 60 20.12 3.39 4.35
N LYS A 61 19.75 3.74 3.11
CA LYS A 61 18.36 4.01 2.71
C LYS A 61 17.85 3.01 1.66
N LEU A 62 16.53 2.88 1.60
CA LEU A 62 15.79 2.19 0.54
C LEU A 62 14.81 3.17 -0.15
N TYR A 63 14.04 2.72 -1.14
CA TYR A 63 12.95 3.52 -1.72
C TYR A 63 11.61 3.11 -1.14
N LEU A 64 10.72 4.08 -0.94
CA LEU A 64 9.34 3.85 -0.51
C LEU A 64 8.37 4.60 -1.42
N VAL A 65 7.55 3.86 -2.16
CA VAL A 65 6.46 4.40 -2.99
C VAL A 65 5.18 4.38 -2.17
N LEU A 66 4.57 5.56 -2.01
CA LEU A 66 3.37 5.77 -1.21
C LEU A 66 2.19 6.12 -2.10
N ASP A 67 1.11 5.36 -1.98
CA ASP A 67 -0.19 5.80 -2.50
C ASP A 67 -0.81 6.90 -1.61
N LEU A 68 -1.82 7.60 -2.13
CA LEU A 68 -2.52 8.66 -1.41
C LEU A 68 -3.88 8.18 -0.87
N ASP A 69 -4.84 7.97 -1.77
CA ASP A 69 -6.24 7.74 -1.46
C ASP A 69 -6.46 6.41 -0.76
N HIS A 70 -7.08 6.44 0.42
CA HIS A 70 -7.27 5.29 1.30
C HIS A 70 -5.97 4.70 1.89
N THR A 71 -4.81 5.25 1.53
CA THR A 71 -3.51 4.87 2.07
C THR A 71 -3.04 5.88 3.13
N LEU A 72 -2.70 7.11 2.72
CA LEU A 72 -2.22 8.18 3.60
C LEU A 72 -3.30 9.22 3.96
N LEU A 73 -4.37 9.27 3.18
CA LEU A 73 -5.46 10.23 3.34
C LEU A 73 -6.75 9.66 2.74
N ASN A 74 -7.87 10.29 3.02
CA ASN A 74 -9.13 10.02 2.35
C ASN A 74 -9.77 11.34 1.93
N SER A 75 -10.36 11.37 0.75
CA SER A 75 -10.96 12.56 0.16
C SER A 75 -12.39 12.30 -0.28
N THR A 76 -13.23 13.33 -0.25
CA THR A 76 -14.61 13.28 -0.72
C THR A 76 -14.97 14.58 -1.44
N GLN A 77 -15.76 14.48 -2.51
CA GLN A 77 -16.36 15.66 -3.13
C GLN A 77 -17.44 16.22 -2.22
N LEU A 78 -17.56 17.55 -2.14
CA LEU A 78 -18.54 18.20 -1.28
C LEU A 78 -19.99 17.83 -1.63
N ILE A 79 -20.25 17.47 -2.90
CA ILE A 79 -21.56 17.02 -3.37
C ILE A 79 -21.92 15.59 -2.89
N HIS A 80 -20.94 14.79 -2.46
CA HIS A 80 -21.14 13.41 -1.99
C HIS A 80 -21.16 13.31 -0.46
N MET A 81 -21.07 14.44 0.24
CA MET A 81 -21.17 14.51 1.69
C MET A 81 -22.57 14.13 2.16
N SER A 82 -22.65 13.24 3.15
CA SER A 82 -23.93 12.90 3.77
C SER A 82 -24.39 13.99 4.76
N PRO A 83 -25.70 14.11 5.05
CA PRO A 83 -26.20 15.02 6.09
C PRO A 83 -25.54 14.78 7.46
N GLN A 84 -25.19 13.53 7.77
CA GLN A 84 -24.53 13.13 9.01
C GLN A 84 -23.11 13.67 9.12
N GLU A 85 -22.48 14.04 8.01
CA GLU A 85 -21.11 14.57 7.94
C GLU A 85 -21.06 16.10 7.83
N GLU A 86 -22.20 16.80 7.79
CA GLU A 86 -22.21 18.27 7.66
C GLU A 86 -21.47 18.98 8.79
N TYR A 87 -21.41 18.37 9.98
CA TYR A 87 -20.67 18.90 11.12
C TYR A 87 -19.17 19.08 10.83
N LEU A 88 -18.62 18.35 9.86
CA LEU A 88 -17.21 18.46 9.49
C LEU A 88 -16.87 19.81 8.87
N LYS A 89 -17.83 20.49 8.22
CA LYS A 89 -17.60 21.80 7.59
C LYS A 89 -17.14 22.85 8.61
N SER A 90 -17.62 22.77 9.85
CA SER A 90 -17.22 23.67 10.94
C SER A 90 -15.96 23.23 11.70
N GLN A 91 -15.43 22.05 11.40
CA GLN A 91 -14.24 21.47 12.04
C GLN A 91 -13.02 21.47 11.12
N THR A 92 -13.08 22.16 9.99
CA THR A 92 -11.98 22.22 9.04
C THR A 92 -10.81 23.04 9.58
N ASP A 93 -9.61 22.53 9.38
CA ASP A 93 -8.36 23.19 9.71
C ASP A 93 -8.00 24.26 8.68
N SER A 94 -7.25 25.27 9.11
CA SER A 94 -6.81 26.37 8.25
C SER A 94 -5.83 25.88 7.19
N LEU A 95 -6.04 26.31 5.94
CA LEU A 95 -5.08 26.12 4.86
C LEU A 95 -3.85 27.06 4.95
N GLN A 96 -3.89 28.07 5.83
CA GLN A 96 -2.75 28.97 6.03
C GLN A 96 -1.65 28.32 6.86
N ASP A 97 -2.03 27.46 7.82
CA ASP A 97 -1.11 26.65 8.61
C ASP A 97 -1.61 25.21 8.64
N VAL A 98 -1.19 24.44 7.64
CA VAL A 98 -1.54 23.03 7.52
C VAL A 98 -0.77 22.15 8.50
N SER A 99 0.29 22.65 9.16
CA SER A 99 1.26 21.81 9.90
C SER A 99 0.65 21.00 11.04
N LYS A 100 -0.45 21.50 11.63
CA LYS A 100 -1.17 20.87 12.75
C LYS A 100 -2.54 20.34 12.37
N GLY A 101 -3.01 20.65 11.16
CA GLY A 101 -4.32 20.22 10.69
C GLY A 101 -4.31 18.80 10.13
N SER A 102 -5.48 18.16 10.19
CA SER A 102 -5.75 16.87 9.57
C SER A 102 -6.97 16.89 8.64
N LEU A 103 -7.91 17.83 8.79
CA LEU A 103 -9.13 17.90 7.98
C LEU A 103 -9.19 19.23 7.21
N PHE A 104 -9.17 19.18 5.88
CA PHE A 104 -9.04 20.37 5.05
C PHE A 104 -10.17 20.47 4.02
N MET A 105 -10.81 21.63 3.94
CA MET A 105 -11.74 21.95 2.86
C MET A 105 -11.01 22.68 1.73
N LEU A 106 -10.89 22.03 0.59
CA LEU A 106 -10.27 22.56 -0.62
C LEU A 106 -11.35 23.11 -1.55
N SER A 107 -11.84 24.32 -1.23
CA SER A 107 -12.98 24.94 -1.93
C SER A 107 -12.77 25.04 -3.44
N PHE A 108 -11.53 25.28 -3.90
CA PHE A 108 -11.19 25.39 -5.32
C PHE A 108 -11.26 24.06 -6.09
N MET A 109 -11.23 22.93 -5.37
CA MET A 109 -11.43 21.58 -5.92
C MET A 109 -12.81 21.01 -5.60
N HIS A 110 -13.66 21.79 -4.91
CA HIS A 110 -14.97 21.34 -4.40
C HIS A 110 -14.89 20.02 -3.62
N MET A 111 -13.87 19.88 -2.78
CA MET A 111 -13.62 18.65 -2.02
C MET A 111 -13.17 18.92 -0.58
N MET A 112 -13.22 17.87 0.23
CA MET A 112 -12.63 17.82 1.55
C MET A 112 -11.67 16.63 1.64
N THR A 113 -10.56 16.81 2.33
CA THR A 113 -9.53 15.80 2.52
C THR A 113 -9.24 15.64 4.01
N LYS A 114 -9.26 14.40 4.48
CA LYS A 114 -8.81 14.00 5.80
C LYS A 114 -7.48 13.26 5.67
N LEU A 115 -6.44 13.76 6.32
CA LEU A 115 -5.18 13.06 6.50
C LEU A 115 -5.36 11.91 7.49
N ARG A 116 -4.79 10.74 7.17
CA ARG A 116 -4.86 9.57 8.05
C ARG A 116 -4.09 9.86 9.35
N PRO A 117 -4.62 9.46 10.52
CA PRO A 117 -3.92 9.61 11.79
C PRO A 117 -2.48 9.13 11.73
N PHE A 118 -1.58 9.81 12.45
CA PHE A 118 -0.14 9.55 12.49
C PHE A 118 0.66 9.87 11.20
N VAL A 119 0.04 10.30 10.10
CA VAL A 119 0.74 10.44 8.80
C VAL A 119 1.97 11.36 8.84
N ARG A 120 1.96 12.45 9.61
CA ARG A 120 3.09 13.40 9.67
C ARG A 120 4.30 12.78 10.38
N ALA A 121 4.06 12.09 11.50
CA ALA A 121 5.11 11.38 12.22
C ALA A 121 5.62 10.19 11.39
N PHE A 122 4.71 9.46 10.74
CA PHE A 122 5.04 8.41 9.78
C PHE A 122 6.00 8.91 8.69
N LEU A 123 5.67 10.00 7.99
CA LEU A 123 6.51 10.54 6.91
C LEU A 123 7.88 10.99 7.43
N LYS A 124 7.90 11.68 8.58
CA LYS A 124 9.14 12.12 9.21
C LYS A 124 10.07 10.94 9.50
N GLU A 125 9.57 9.93 10.23
CA GLU A 125 10.38 8.76 10.60
C GLU A 125 10.74 7.89 9.39
N ALA A 126 9.84 7.73 8.42
CA ALA A 126 10.12 7.01 7.19
C ALA A 126 11.20 7.72 6.36
N SER A 127 11.25 9.05 6.34
CA SER A 127 12.25 9.82 5.58
C SER A 127 13.70 9.57 6.04
N GLU A 128 13.90 9.14 7.29
CA GLU A 128 15.22 8.78 7.82
C GLU A 128 15.74 7.47 7.19
N LEU A 129 14.83 6.59 6.77
CA LEU A 129 15.12 5.23 6.29
C LEU A 129 14.91 5.08 4.78
N PHE A 130 14.10 5.95 4.17
CA PHE A 130 13.65 5.83 2.80
C PHE A 130 13.76 7.14 2.03
N GLU A 131 14.07 7.04 0.73
CA GLU A 131 13.80 8.07 -0.26
C GLU A 131 12.38 7.84 -0.80
N MET A 132 11.49 8.81 -0.60
CA MET A 132 10.05 8.59 -0.77
C MET A 132 9.48 9.17 -2.07
N TYR A 133 8.55 8.43 -2.66
CA TYR A 133 7.76 8.82 -3.83
C TYR A 133 6.28 8.84 -3.46
N ILE A 134 5.52 9.80 -4.00
CA ILE A 134 4.07 9.67 -4.12
C ILE A 134 3.76 9.02 -5.48
N TYR A 135 2.87 8.03 -5.49
CA TYR A 135 2.31 7.47 -6.72
C TYR A 135 0.82 7.20 -6.55
N THR A 136 -0.02 8.11 -7.08
CA THR A 136 -1.49 8.03 -7.03
C THR A 136 -2.12 7.79 -8.41
N MET A 137 -3.35 7.25 -8.43
CA MET A 137 -4.22 7.21 -9.60
C MET A 137 -5.09 8.48 -9.77
N GLY A 138 -4.91 9.47 -8.90
CA GLY A 138 -5.44 10.83 -9.09
C GLY A 138 -4.73 11.57 -10.22
N ASP A 139 -5.34 12.63 -10.74
CA ASP A 139 -4.69 13.50 -11.71
C ASP A 139 -3.57 14.33 -11.08
N ARG A 140 -2.75 14.97 -11.92
CA ARG A 140 -1.58 15.73 -11.46
C ARG A 140 -1.96 16.92 -10.57
N ALA A 141 -3.06 17.62 -10.85
CA ALA A 141 -3.46 18.76 -10.05
C ALA A 141 -3.80 18.31 -8.62
N TYR A 142 -4.59 17.24 -8.51
CA TYR A 142 -4.90 16.61 -7.24
C TYR A 142 -3.66 16.13 -6.48
N ALA A 143 -2.78 15.38 -7.15
CA ALA A 143 -1.58 14.83 -6.51
C ALA A 143 -0.69 15.92 -5.91
N LEU A 144 -0.51 17.03 -6.63
CA LEU A 144 0.29 18.16 -6.16
C LEU A 144 -0.35 18.90 -4.98
N GLU A 145 -1.68 19.04 -4.95
CA GLU A 145 -2.35 19.65 -3.80
C GLU A 145 -2.28 18.75 -2.56
N MET A 146 -2.48 17.44 -2.71
CA MET A 146 -2.33 16.50 -1.59
C MET A 146 -0.89 16.47 -1.06
N ALA A 147 0.11 16.51 -1.96
CA ALA A 147 1.51 16.59 -1.58
C ALA A 147 1.80 17.84 -0.74
N LYS A 148 1.18 19.00 -1.03
CA LYS A 148 1.33 20.21 -0.21
C LYS A 148 0.73 20.06 1.20
N LEU A 149 -0.37 19.31 1.35
CA LEU A 149 -0.97 19.06 2.67
C LEU A 149 -0.08 18.15 3.52
N LEU A 150 0.54 17.14 2.89
CA LEU A 150 1.42 16.15 3.52
C LEU A 150 2.83 16.71 3.82
N ASP A 151 3.41 17.43 2.86
CA ASP A 151 4.79 17.90 2.84
C ASP A 151 4.87 19.39 2.40
N PRO A 152 4.40 20.33 3.25
CA PRO A 152 4.31 21.73 2.89
C PRO A 152 5.68 22.40 2.65
N GLN A 153 6.74 21.91 3.30
CA GLN A 153 8.12 22.39 3.14
C GLN A 153 8.87 21.70 1.99
N ARG A 154 8.28 20.68 1.35
CA ARG A 154 8.90 19.86 0.29
C ARG A 154 10.17 19.13 0.75
N GLU A 155 10.19 18.71 2.00
CA GLU A 155 11.32 18.00 2.63
C GLU A 155 11.40 16.53 2.19
N TYR A 156 10.25 15.92 1.87
CA TYR A 156 10.14 14.48 1.70
C TYR A 156 10.06 14.04 0.24
N PHE A 157 9.23 14.70 -0.56
CA PHE A 157 8.93 14.25 -1.93
C PHE A 157 9.64 15.08 -2.99
N SER A 158 9.86 16.37 -2.74
CA SER A 158 10.40 17.31 -3.74
C SER A 158 9.64 17.18 -5.07
N SER A 159 10.28 16.70 -6.15
CA SER A 159 9.65 16.47 -7.46
C SER A 159 9.03 15.08 -7.63
N ARG A 160 9.22 14.14 -6.70
CA ARG A 160 8.83 12.72 -6.79
C ARG A 160 7.34 12.48 -6.54
N VAL A 161 6.49 13.17 -7.31
CA VAL A 161 5.03 13.06 -7.24
C VAL A 161 4.52 12.56 -8.59
N ILE A 162 4.26 11.26 -8.66
CA ILE A 162 3.77 10.54 -9.84
C ILE A 162 2.24 10.50 -9.77
N SER A 163 1.57 11.02 -10.80
CA SER A 163 0.12 10.95 -10.92
C SER A 163 -0.30 9.91 -11.97
N ARG A 164 -1.62 9.73 -12.15
CA ARG A 164 -2.18 8.92 -13.24
C ARG A 164 -1.68 9.36 -14.62
N ASP A 165 -1.37 10.64 -14.78
CA ASP A 165 -0.96 11.23 -16.05
C ASP A 165 0.49 10.86 -16.42
N ASP A 166 1.27 10.38 -15.45
CA ASP A 166 2.65 9.92 -15.62
C ASP A 166 2.72 8.39 -15.89
N GLY A 167 1.62 7.65 -15.72
CA GLY A 167 1.60 6.19 -15.83
C GLY A 167 1.74 5.66 -17.27
N THR A 168 2.46 4.55 -17.44
CA THR A 168 2.66 3.90 -18.74
C THR A 168 1.58 2.86 -19.09
N HIS A 169 0.80 2.44 -18.09
CA HIS A 169 -0.27 1.47 -18.25
C HIS A 169 -1.59 2.01 -17.72
N ARG A 170 -2.65 1.85 -18.51
CA ARG A 170 -3.97 2.32 -18.13
C ARG A 170 -4.48 1.53 -16.94
N HIS A 171 -4.90 2.24 -15.89
CA HIS A 171 -5.43 1.64 -14.64
C HIS A 171 -4.45 0.74 -13.88
N GLN A 172 -3.14 0.83 -14.12
CA GLN A 172 -2.12 0.08 -13.41
C GLN A 172 -0.94 0.98 -13.06
N LYS A 173 -0.28 0.66 -11.95
CA LYS A 173 0.97 1.29 -11.52
C LYS A 173 2.13 0.37 -11.85
N GLY A 174 3.26 0.96 -12.23
CA GLY A 174 4.48 0.25 -12.61
C GLY A 174 5.72 0.93 -12.03
N LEU A 175 6.74 0.15 -11.66
CA LEU A 175 8.00 0.72 -11.18
C LEU A 175 8.88 1.23 -12.33
N ASP A 176 8.44 1.10 -13.58
CA ASP A 176 9.12 1.59 -14.78
C ASP A 176 9.33 3.11 -14.78
N VAL A 177 8.43 3.86 -14.14
CA VAL A 177 8.53 5.33 -13.96
C VAL A 177 9.25 5.74 -12.68
N VAL A 178 9.70 4.79 -11.85
CA VAL A 178 10.46 5.04 -10.61
C VAL A 178 11.94 4.83 -10.89
N LEU A 179 12.79 5.79 -10.51
CA LEU A 179 14.24 5.73 -10.72
C LEU A 179 14.99 4.88 -9.68
N GLY A 180 14.26 4.11 -8.85
CA GLY A 180 14.82 3.14 -7.93
C GLY A 180 14.93 1.74 -8.54
N GLN A 181 15.95 0.98 -8.13
CA GLN A 181 16.02 -0.46 -8.45
C GLN A 181 14.93 -1.21 -7.68
N GLU A 182 14.18 -2.09 -8.36
CA GLU A 182 13.07 -2.83 -7.75
C GLU A 182 13.48 -3.66 -6.53
N SER A 183 14.71 -4.17 -6.47
CA SER A 183 15.24 -4.92 -5.33
C SER A 183 15.38 -4.07 -4.05
N ALA A 184 15.27 -2.74 -4.15
CA ALA A 184 15.33 -1.80 -3.05
C ALA A 184 14.08 -0.91 -2.92
N VAL A 185 13.00 -1.23 -3.65
CA VAL A 185 11.75 -0.46 -3.61
C VAL A 185 10.70 -1.21 -2.80
N LEU A 186 10.15 -0.54 -1.79
CA LEU A 186 8.93 -0.93 -1.08
C LEU A 186 7.76 -0.09 -1.60
N ILE A 187 6.58 -0.70 -1.62
CA ILE A 187 5.33 -0.05 -2.04
C ILE A 187 4.34 -0.15 -0.88
N LEU A 188 3.72 0.97 -0.50
CA LEU A 188 2.60 1.01 0.44
C LEU A 188 1.35 1.48 -0.31
N ASP A 189 0.36 0.59 -0.41
CA ASP A 189 -0.86 0.83 -1.18
C ASP A 189 -1.99 -0.06 -0.63
N ASP A 190 -3.22 0.43 -0.62
CA ASP A 190 -4.41 -0.33 -0.21
C ASP A 190 -4.96 -1.25 -1.32
N THR A 191 -4.47 -1.10 -2.56
CA THR A 191 -5.01 -1.75 -3.76
C THR A 191 -3.98 -2.66 -4.44
N GLU A 192 -4.01 -3.96 -4.12
CA GLU A 192 -3.12 -4.96 -4.73
C GLU A 192 -3.21 -5.00 -6.27
N ASN A 193 -4.42 -4.88 -6.82
CA ASN A 193 -4.65 -4.97 -8.26
C ASN A 193 -4.05 -3.80 -9.05
N ALA A 194 -3.68 -2.69 -8.40
CA ALA A 194 -2.94 -1.62 -9.04
C ALA A 194 -1.51 -2.06 -9.40
N TRP A 195 -0.95 -3.05 -8.69
CA TRP A 195 0.45 -3.47 -8.76
C TRP A 195 0.63 -4.90 -9.26
N THR A 196 -0.08 -5.28 -10.33
CA THR A 196 -0.11 -6.67 -10.84
C THR A 196 1.28 -7.27 -11.13
N LYS A 197 2.24 -6.45 -11.57
CA LYS A 197 3.62 -6.85 -11.89
C LYS A 197 4.60 -6.77 -10.70
N HIS A 198 4.23 -6.07 -9.62
CA HIS A 198 5.13 -5.75 -8.50
C HIS A 198 4.55 -6.13 -7.14
N LYS A 199 3.71 -7.18 -7.09
CA LYS A 199 3.07 -7.65 -5.85
C LYS A 199 4.06 -8.03 -4.75
N ASP A 200 5.24 -8.50 -5.12
CA ASP A 200 6.28 -8.90 -4.16
C ASP A 200 6.93 -7.70 -3.45
N ASN A 201 6.81 -6.49 -4.00
CA ASN A 201 7.24 -5.23 -3.39
C ASN A 201 6.17 -4.60 -2.49
N LEU A 202 4.93 -5.10 -2.56
CA LEU A 202 3.76 -4.48 -1.97
C LEU A 202 3.55 -4.86 -0.50
N ILE A 203 3.51 -3.84 0.34
CA ILE A 203 2.91 -3.86 1.67
C ILE A 203 1.45 -3.43 1.51
N LEU A 204 0.57 -4.41 1.41
CA LEU A 204 -0.87 -4.18 1.36
C LEU A 204 -1.37 -3.78 2.74
N MET A 205 -2.10 -2.66 2.83
CA MET A 205 -2.68 -2.18 4.08
C MET A 205 -4.20 -2.01 3.99
N GLU A 206 -4.85 -1.88 5.14
CA GLU A 206 -6.29 -1.64 5.22
C GLU A 206 -6.63 -0.22 4.71
N ARG A 207 -7.73 -0.13 3.95
CA ARG A 207 -8.25 1.12 3.40
C ARG A 207 -8.71 2.07 4.51
N TYR A 208 -8.30 3.33 4.40
CA TYR A 208 -8.80 4.41 5.22
C TYR A 208 -10.14 4.93 4.70
N HIS A 209 -11.23 4.56 5.38
CA HIS A 209 -12.60 4.97 5.06
C HIS A 209 -13.10 6.02 6.06
N PHE A 210 -12.54 7.23 5.98
CA PHE A 210 -12.97 8.33 6.83
C PHE A 210 -14.36 8.85 6.46
N PHE A 211 -14.58 9.15 5.17
CA PHE A 211 -15.84 9.67 4.66
C PHE A 211 -16.83 8.58 4.25
N ALA A 212 -18.13 8.83 4.39
CA ALA A 212 -19.19 7.88 4.03
C ALA A 212 -19.21 7.56 2.53
N SER A 213 -18.90 8.54 1.67
CA SER A 213 -18.80 8.38 0.22
C SER A 213 -17.79 7.29 -0.18
N SER A 214 -16.70 7.18 0.58
CA SER A 214 -15.68 6.15 0.44
C SER A 214 -16.28 4.76 0.68
N CYS A 215 -17.00 4.54 1.78
CA CYS A 215 -17.67 3.25 2.04
C CYS A 215 -18.62 2.86 0.90
N HIS A 216 -19.44 3.81 0.43
CA HIS A 216 -20.39 3.57 -0.66
C HIS A 216 -19.72 3.20 -1.99
N GLN A 217 -18.60 3.86 -2.33
CA GLN A 217 -17.85 3.57 -3.57
C GLN A 217 -17.38 2.12 -3.64
N PHE A 218 -17.04 1.53 -2.49
CA PHE A 218 -16.58 0.14 -2.40
C PHE A 218 -17.71 -0.85 -2.02
N GLY A 219 -18.97 -0.38 -1.96
CA GLY A 219 -20.13 -1.23 -1.67
C GLY A 219 -20.22 -1.71 -0.23
N PHE A 220 -19.58 -1.02 0.72
CA PHE A 220 -19.67 -1.34 2.14
C PHE A 220 -20.97 -0.78 2.75
N ASN A 221 -21.69 -1.62 3.48
CA ASN A 221 -22.93 -1.26 4.19
C ASN A 221 -22.69 -0.84 5.66
N CYS A 222 -21.45 -0.45 6.01
CA CYS A 222 -21.10 0.00 7.35
C CYS A 222 -20.97 1.53 7.40
N LYS A 223 -21.12 2.08 8.60
CA LYS A 223 -20.85 3.49 8.86
C LYS A 223 -19.35 3.77 8.73
N SER A 224 -19.01 4.86 8.07
CA SER A 224 -17.66 5.41 8.00
C SER A 224 -17.19 5.97 9.35
N LEU A 225 -15.89 6.28 9.46
CA LEU A 225 -15.32 6.85 10.69
C LEU A 225 -15.95 8.21 11.05
N SER A 226 -16.22 9.06 10.05
CA SER A 226 -16.91 10.34 10.23
C SER A 226 -18.34 10.16 10.77
N GLU A 227 -19.11 9.23 10.22
CA GLU A 227 -20.47 8.94 10.70
C GLU A 227 -20.50 8.37 12.12
N LEU A 228 -19.42 7.68 12.52
CA LEU A 228 -19.19 7.21 13.89
C LEU A 228 -18.60 8.29 14.81
N LYS A 229 -18.24 9.46 14.27
CA LYS A 229 -17.54 10.54 14.98
C LYS A 229 -16.28 10.07 15.68
N ASN A 230 -15.54 9.18 15.01
CA ASN A 230 -14.30 8.61 15.50
C ASN A 230 -13.23 8.64 14.40
N ASP A 231 -12.02 8.19 14.70
CA ASP A 231 -10.92 8.06 13.75
C ASP A 231 -10.02 6.88 14.13
N GLU A 232 -9.03 6.57 13.30
CA GLU A 232 -7.94 5.67 13.69
C GLU A 232 -7.11 6.26 14.83
N SER A 233 -6.47 5.39 15.60
CA SER A 233 -5.62 5.84 16.72
C SER A 233 -4.26 6.36 16.25
N GLU A 234 -3.79 7.42 16.89
CA GLU A 234 -2.46 8.00 16.70
C GLU A 234 -1.33 7.11 17.26
N THR A 235 -1.62 6.17 18.15
CA THR A 235 -0.59 5.37 18.87
C THR A 235 -0.56 3.89 18.47
N ASP A 236 -1.66 3.36 17.95
CA ASP A 236 -1.82 1.97 17.55
C ASP A 236 -2.62 1.79 16.24
N GLY A 237 -2.81 2.87 15.47
CA GLY A 237 -3.45 2.82 14.16
C GLY A 237 -2.62 2.14 13.05
N ALA A 238 -3.17 2.16 11.84
CA ALA A 238 -2.61 1.43 10.70
C ALA A 238 -1.20 1.94 10.32
N LEU A 239 -1.00 3.25 10.22
CA LEU A 239 0.31 3.81 9.84
C LEU A 239 1.39 3.56 10.90
N VAL A 240 1.02 3.52 12.19
CA VAL A 240 1.96 3.14 13.26
C VAL A 240 2.42 1.69 13.08
N THR A 241 1.48 0.80 12.77
CA THR A 241 1.76 -0.62 12.52
C THR A 241 2.66 -0.80 11.29
N ILE A 242 2.35 -0.12 10.19
CA ILE A 242 3.18 -0.15 8.98
C ILE A 242 4.58 0.41 9.22
N LEU A 243 4.73 1.49 9.99
CA LEU A 243 6.05 2.04 10.30
C LEU A 243 6.93 1.02 11.03
N LYS A 244 6.35 0.23 11.96
CA LYS A 244 7.07 -0.87 12.64
C LYS A 244 7.53 -1.93 11.64
N VAL A 245 6.69 -2.29 10.66
CA VAL A 245 7.06 -3.21 9.57
C VAL A 245 8.19 -2.65 8.72
N LEU A 246 8.08 -1.39 8.28
CA LEU A 246 9.11 -0.73 7.48
C LEU A 246 10.47 -0.68 8.20
N LYS A 247 10.48 -0.32 9.49
CA LYS A 247 11.69 -0.33 10.33
C LYS A 247 12.29 -1.72 10.43
N ARG A 248 11.45 -2.75 10.57
CA ARG A 248 11.89 -4.15 10.64
C ARG A 248 12.48 -4.62 9.32
N VAL A 249 11.83 -4.31 8.19
CA VAL A 249 12.34 -4.62 6.85
C VAL A 249 13.70 -3.96 6.63
N HIS A 250 13.80 -2.67 6.96
CA HIS A 250 15.05 -1.91 6.85
C HIS A 250 16.17 -2.53 7.70
N GLY A 251 15.88 -2.82 8.98
CA GLY A 251 16.85 -3.43 9.89
C GLY A 251 17.35 -4.80 9.39
N MET A 252 16.46 -5.66 8.89
CA MET A 252 16.85 -6.95 8.33
C MET A 252 17.62 -6.81 7.00
N PHE A 253 17.25 -5.84 6.16
CA PHE A 253 17.94 -5.60 4.89
C PHE A 253 19.38 -5.10 5.09
N PHE A 254 19.63 -4.30 6.12
CA PHE A 254 20.95 -3.74 6.43
C PHE A 254 21.72 -4.46 7.55
N ASP A 255 21.27 -5.65 7.96
CA ASP A 255 21.94 -6.45 8.99
C ASP A 255 23.38 -6.78 8.57
N GLU A 256 24.38 -6.45 9.39
CA GLU A 256 25.81 -6.41 9.01
C GLU A 256 26.44 -7.80 8.83
N LEU A 257 25.68 -8.87 9.07
CA LEU A 257 26.13 -10.26 8.99
C LEU A 257 26.20 -10.85 7.55
N GLU A 258 25.67 -10.18 6.52
CA GLU A 258 25.75 -10.68 5.13
C GLU A 258 26.60 -9.78 4.21
N GLU A 259 27.49 -10.41 3.44
CA GLU A 259 28.70 -9.80 2.87
C GLU A 259 28.51 -8.88 1.64
N ASN A 260 27.30 -8.74 1.06
CA ASN A 260 27.06 -7.77 -0.02
C ASN A 260 25.62 -7.20 -0.06
N LEU A 261 25.46 -5.90 0.19
CA LEU A 261 24.16 -5.20 0.16
C LEU A 261 23.58 -5.07 -1.26
N VAL A 262 24.41 -5.10 -2.30
CA VAL A 262 23.96 -4.90 -3.69
C VAL A 262 23.17 -6.09 -4.21
N ASP A 263 23.46 -7.30 -3.71
CA ASP A 263 22.79 -8.53 -4.12
C ASP A 263 21.53 -8.82 -3.29
N ARG A 264 21.24 -7.98 -2.28
CA ARG A 264 20.05 -8.14 -1.45
C ARG A 264 18.80 -7.65 -2.17
N ASP A 265 17.70 -8.32 -1.86
CA ASP A 265 16.39 -8.03 -2.43
C ASP A 265 15.35 -7.88 -1.32
N VAL A 266 14.81 -6.67 -1.19
CA VAL A 266 13.81 -6.32 -0.19
C VAL A 266 12.56 -7.19 -0.28
N ARG A 267 12.24 -7.74 -1.47
CA ARG A 267 11.13 -8.66 -1.68
C ARG A 267 11.33 -9.97 -0.91
N GLN A 268 12.57 -10.46 -0.82
CA GLN A 268 12.88 -11.66 -0.03
C GLN A 268 12.79 -11.39 1.47
N VAL A 269 13.22 -10.19 1.89
CA VAL A 269 13.07 -9.73 3.29
C VAL A 269 11.59 -9.64 3.67
N LEU A 270 10.77 -8.96 2.84
CA LEU A 270 9.32 -8.88 3.02
C LEU A 270 8.67 -10.25 3.11
N LYS A 271 9.00 -11.15 2.19
CA LYS A 271 8.48 -12.53 2.16
C LYS A 271 8.83 -13.29 3.43
N THR A 272 10.03 -13.07 3.97
CA THR A 272 10.48 -13.69 5.23
C THR A 272 9.66 -13.18 6.41
N ILE A 273 9.57 -11.85 6.57
CA ILE A 273 8.76 -11.22 7.62
C ILE A 273 7.29 -11.67 7.54
N ARG A 274 6.73 -11.71 6.34
CA ARG A 274 5.32 -12.09 6.11
C ARG A 274 5.06 -13.54 6.54
N LYS A 275 5.98 -14.47 6.25
CA LYS A 275 5.87 -15.88 6.66
C LYS A 275 5.98 -16.11 8.16
N GLU A 276 6.42 -15.12 8.93
CA GLU A 276 6.48 -15.26 10.38
C GLU A 276 5.14 -14.97 11.06
N VAL A 277 4.22 -14.27 10.39
CA VAL A 277 2.98 -13.77 10.97
C VAL A 277 2.12 -14.90 11.54
N LEU A 278 1.86 -15.95 10.77
CA LEU A 278 1.07 -17.12 11.19
C LEU A 278 1.92 -18.38 11.27
N LYS A 279 3.24 -18.26 11.42
CA LYS A 279 4.16 -19.40 11.53
C LYS A 279 3.71 -20.35 12.65
N GLY A 280 3.61 -21.64 12.31
CA GLY A 280 3.16 -22.68 13.23
C GLY A 280 1.65 -22.83 13.36
N CYS A 281 0.84 -21.95 12.74
CA CYS A 281 -0.60 -22.12 12.68
C CYS A 281 -0.97 -23.15 11.61
N LYS A 282 -1.67 -24.20 12.03
CA LYS A 282 -2.30 -25.20 11.15
C LYS A 282 -3.80 -24.94 11.05
N LEU A 283 -4.29 -24.58 9.87
CA LEU A 283 -5.64 -24.10 9.63
C LEU A 283 -6.47 -25.09 8.83
N VAL A 284 -7.75 -25.24 9.20
CA VAL A 284 -8.76 -25.92 8.38
C VAL A 284 -9.95 -24.99 8.18
N PHE A 285 -10.44 -24.88 6.95
CA PHE A 285 -11.60 -24.06 6.62
C PHE A 285 -12.91 -24.86 6.68
N SER A 286 -13.99 -24.21 7.10
CA SER A 286 -15.34 -24.75 7.14
C SER A 286 -16.36 -23.73 6.63
N ARG A 287 -17.14 -24.09 5.60
CA ARG A 287 -18.14 -23.22 4.94
C ARG A 287 -17.63 -21.86 4.44
N VAL A 288 -16.32 -21.73 4.26
CA VAL A 288 -15.72 -20.52 3.68
C VAL A 288 -15.73 -20.58 2.15
N PHE A 289 -15.69 -21.79 1.57
CA PHE A 289 -15.61 -22.00 0.12
C PHE A 289 -16.83 -22.81 -0.36
N PRO A 290 -17.30 -22.59 -1.61
CA PRO A 290 -18.34 -23.42 -2.21
C PRO A 290 -17.97 -24.91 -2.23
N THR A 291 -18.97 -25.78 -2.11
CA THR A 291 -18.75 -27.23 -2.15
C THR A 291 -18.22 -27.64 -3.54
N GLY A 292 -17.14 -28.42 -3.59
CA GLY A 292 -16.49 -28.84 -4.84
C GLY A 292 -15.47 -27.84 -5.40
N PHE A 293 -15.28 -26.68 -4.76
CA PHE A 293 -14.23 -25.73 -5.14
C PHE A 293 -12.84 -26.23 -4.72
N GLN A 294 -11.82 -26.00 -5.55
CA GLN A 294 -10.42 -26.25 -5.20
C GLN A 294 -9.95 -25.22 -4.16
N ALA A 295 -10.04 -25.59 -2.88
CA ALA A 295 -9.79 -24.68 -1.75
C ALA A 295 -8.41 -24.00 -1.78
N ASP A 296 -7.39 -24.69 -2.30
CA ASP A 296 -6.02 -24.19 -2.48
C ASP A 296 -5.92 -23.04 -3.50
N ASN A 297 -6.91 -22.90 -4.39
CA ASN A 297 -7.00 -21.76 -5.30
C ASN A 297 -7.70 -20.53 -4.69
N HIS A 298 -8.32 -20.66 -3.52
CA HIS A 298 -9.05 -19.57 -2.89
C HIS A 298 -8.11 -18.49 -2.35
N LEU A 299 -8.52 -17.21 -2.46
CA LEU A 299 -7.73 -16.06 -2.01
C LEU A 299 -7.33 -16.17 -0.52
N LEU A 300 -8.30 -16.49 0.34
CA LEU A 300 -8.06 -16.63 1.78
C LEU A 300 -7.09 -17.79 2.13
N TRP A 301 -7.10 -18.87 1.35
CA TRP A 301 -6.14 -19.97 1.53
C TRP A 301 -4.72 -19.50 1.20
N LYS A 302 -4.55 -18.90 0.01
CA LYS A 302 -3.26 -18.34 -0.43
C LYS A 302 -2.75 -17.25 0.51
N MET A 303 -3.65 -16.42 1.05
CA MET A 303 -3.32 -15.40 2.04
C MET A 303 -2.77 -16.04 3.32
N ALA A 304 -3.43 -17.06 3.86
CA ALA A 304 -2.96 -17.75 5.06
C ALA A 304 -1.59 -18.41 4.87
N GLU A 305 -1.37 -19.09 3.74
CA GLU A 305 -0.07 -19.68 3.41
C GLU A 305 1.01 -18.63 3.20
N GLY A 306 0.67 -17.50 2.56
CA GLY A 306 1.56 -16.35 2.40
C GLY A 306 2.00 -15.74 3.74
N LEU A 307 1.14 -15.83 4.76
CA LEU A 307 1.45 -15.45 6.14
C LEU A 307 2.21 -16.54 6.93
N GLY A 308 2.51 -17.69 6.31
CA GLY A 308 3.27 -18.78 6.90
C GLY A 308 2.46 -19.83 7.66
N ALA A 309 1.13 -19.80 7.56
CA ALA A 309 0.29 -20.88 8.06
C ALA A 309 0.42 -22.13 7.16
N THR A 310 0.09 -23.29 7.73
CA THR A 310 -0.09 -24.54 6.98
C THR A 310 -1.58 -24.83 6.86
N CYS A 311 -2.13 -24.82 5.64
CA CYS A 311 -3.53 -25.09 5.41
C CYS A 311 -3.76 -26.59 5.13
N LEU A 312 -4.75 -27.17 5.78
CA LEU A 312 -5.08 -28.60 5.71
C LEU A 312 -6.51 -28.78 5.17
N LYS A 313 -6.72 -29.84 4.36
CA LYS A 313 -8.04 -30.16 3.79
C LYS A 313 -8.94 -30.86 4.81
N GLU A 314 -8.34 -31.68 5.65
CA GLU A 314 -9.01 -32.52 6.65
C GLU A 314 -8.57 -32.17 8.08
N LEU A 315 -9.39 -32.59 9.05
CA LEU A 315 -9.08 -32.40 10.46
C LEU A 315 -8.14 -33.51 10.95
N ASP A 316 -7.10 -33.11 11.66
CA ASP A 316 -6.24 -34.01 12.42
C ASP A 316 -5.85 -33.37 13.77
N PRO A 317 -5.31 -34.14 14.73
CA PRO A 317 -4.95 -33.62 16.06
C PRO A 317 -3.99 -32.42 16.07
N SER A 318 -3.19 -32.25 15.00
CA SER A 318 -2.24 -31.16 14.85
C SER A 318 -2.87 -29.83 14.44
N VAL A 319 -4.13 -29.83 13.97
CA VAL A 319 -4.88 -28.61 13.68
C VAL A 319 -4.90 -27.69 14.90
N THR A 320 -4.65 -26.41 14.66
CA THR A 320 -4.62 -25.36 15.70
C THR A 320 -5.85 -24.47 15.62
N HIS A 321 -6.34 -24.18 14.42
CA HIS A 321 -7.48 -23.29 14.19
C HIS A 321 -8.44 -23.90 13.16
N VAL A 322 -9.73 -23.71 13.40
CA VAL A 322 -10.79 -23.87 12.41
C VAL A 322 -11.30 -22.49 12.04
N VAL A 323 -11.24 -22.18 10.75
CA VAL A 323 -11.70 -20.90 10.19
C VAL A 323 -13.08 -21.10 9.60
N SER A 324 -14.09 -20.42 10.15
CA SER A 324 -15.49 -20.64 9.80
C SER A 324 -16.34 -19.38 9.93
N THR A 325 -17.41 -19.30 9.17
CA THR A 325 -18.48 -18.29 9.35
C THR A 325 -19.65 -18.84 10.18
N ASP A 326 -19.65 -20.14 10.47
CA ASP A 326 -20.72 -20.83 11.20
C ASP A 326 -20.15 -21.71 12.32
N ALA A 327 -20.64 -21.52 13.55
CA ALA A 327 -20.25 -22.31 14.72
C ALA A 327 -20.90 -23.71 14.77
N GLY A 328 -21.96 -23.95 14.00
CA GLY A 328 -22.74 -25.19 13.96
C GLY A 328 -22.17 -26.30 13.09
N THR A 329 -21.12 -26.03 12.30
CA THR A 329 -20.53 -27.05 11.41
C THR A 329 -19.85 -28.16 12.21
N GLU A 330 -19.71 -29.35 11.61
CA GLU A 330 -18.99 -30.46 12.24
C GLU A 330 -17.55 -30.06 12.62
N LYS A 331 -16.85 -29.36 11.72
CA LYS A 331 -15.50 -28.86 11.96
C LYS A 331 -15.45 -27.84 13.09
N SER A 332 -16.43 -26.94 13.18
CA SER A 332 -16.53 -25.95 14.27
C SER A 332 -16.78 -26.62 15.62
N ARG A 333 -17.71 -27.59 15.67
CA ARG A 333 -17.98 -28.37 16.89
C ARG A 333 -16.76 -29.20 17.31
N TRP A 334 -16.02 -29.75 16.35
CA TRP A 334 -14.76 -30.44 16.61
C TRP A 334 -13.73 -29.52 17.27
N ALA A 335 -13.57 -28.29 16.77
CA ALA A 335 -12.63 -27.33 17.34
C ALA A 335 -12.94 -27.03 18.81
N VAL A 336 -14.22 -26.74 19.11
CA VAL A 336 -14.67 -26.47 20.48
C VAL A 336 -14.45 -27.70 21.38
N LYS A 337 -14.83 -28.90 20.91
CA LYS A 337 -14.64 -30.16 21.66
C LYS A 337 -13.17 -30.44 22.00
N HIS A 338 -12.25 -30.13 21.10
CA HIS A 338 -10.81 -30.38 21.25
C HIS A 338 -10.03 -29.14 21.74
N LYS A 339 -10.72 -28.10 22.21
CA LYS A 339 -10.13 -26.84 22.70
C LYS A 339 -9.16 -26.20 21.69
N LYS A 340 -9.51 -26.25 20.40
CA LYS A 340 -8.83 -25.54 19.31
C LYS A 340 -9.51 -24.20 19.05
N PHE A 341 -8.80 -23.27 18.42
CA PHE A 341 -9.37 -21.96 18.10
C PHE A 341 -10.43 -22.07 17.00
N LEU A 342 -11.56 -21.42 17.20
CA LEU A 342 -12.62 -21.26 16.20
C LEU A 342 -12.72 -19.78 15.87
N VAL A 343 -12.22 -19.39 14.70
CA VAL A 343 -12.08 -17.98 14.31
C VAL A 343 -12.80 -17.66 13.00
N HIS A 344 -13.28 -16.43 12.88
CA HIS A 344 -13.86 -15.88 11.67
C HIS A 344 -12.77 -15.63 10.60
N PRO A 345 -13.06 -15.75 9.29
CA PRO A 345 -12.13 -15.40 8.21
C PRO A 345 -11.40 -14.06 8.37
N GLN A 346 -12.08 -13.07 8.96
CA GLN A 346 -11.52 -11.74 9.24
C GLN A 346 -10.27 -11.78 10.13
N TRP A 347 -10.03 -12.85 10.90
CA TRP A 347 -8.80 -13.01 11.66
C TRP A 347 -7.56 -13.10 10.75
N ILE A 348 -7.67 -13.82 9.62
CA ILE A 348 -6.59 -13.92 8.62
C ILE A 348 -6.43 -12.58 7.90
N GLU A 349 -7.53 -11.93 7.54
CA GLU A 349 -7.52 -10.64 6.85
C GLU A 349 -6.88 -9.55 7.73
N ALA A 350 -7.26 -9.48 9.01
CA ALA A 350 -6.67 -8.57 9.98
C ALA A 350 -5.18 -8.87 10.18
N ALA A 351 -4.79 -10.14 10.29
CA ALA A 351 -3.38 -10.52 10.37
C ALA A 351 -2.59 -10.13 9.12
N ASN A 352 -3.23 -10.18 7.95
CA ASN A 352 -2.64 -9.75 6.67
C ASN A 352 -2.40 -8.23 6.63
N TYR A 353 -3.39 -7.42 7.00
CA TYR A 353 -3.26 -5.96 6.94
C TYR A 353 -2.37 -5.39 8.05
N LEU A 354 -2.39 -6.00 9.24
CA LEU A 354 -1.62 -5.56 10.41
C LEU A 354 -0.24 -6.22 10.50
N TRP A 355 0.10 -7.14 9.60
CA TRP A 355 1.40 -7.83 9.55
C TRP A 355 1.78 -8.50 10.89
N GLN A 356 0.78 -8.93 11.65
CA GLN A 356 0.95 -9.52 12.98
C GLN A 356 -0.19 -10.49 13.27
N LYS A 357 0.11 -11.60 13.95
CA LYS A 357 -0.93 -12.51 14.45
C LYS A 357 -1.86 -11.75 15.40
N GLN A 358 -3.14 -11.75 15.08
CA GLN A 358 -4.15 -11.09 15.90
C GLN A 358 -4.62 -12.02 17.03
N PRO A 359 -5.04 -11.46 18.18
CA PRO A 359 -5.65 -12.25 19.25
C PRO A 359 -6.92 -12.94 18.75
N GLU A 360 -6.99 -14.26 18.88
CA GLU A 360 -8.09 -15.09 18.37
C GLU A 360 -9.43 -14.73 19.01
N GLU A 361 -9.44 -14.28 20.26
CA GLU A 361 -10.62 -13.86 21.02
C GLU A 361 -11.39 -12.69 20.37
N ASN A 362 -10.72 -11.86 19.58
CA ASN A 362 -11.35 -10.73 18.89
C ASN A 362 -12.15 -11.17 17.65
N PHE A 363 -12.02 -12.44 17.24
CA PHE A 363 -12.58 -12.97 16.00
C PHE A 363 -13.37 -14.25 16.22
N ILE A 364 -13.97 -14.41 17.40
CA ILE A 364 -14.79 -15.59 17.72
C ILE A 364 -16.01 -15.71 16.80
N VAL A 365 -16.32 -16.95 16.43
CA VAL A 365 -17.54 -17.26 15.66
C VAL A 365 -18.68 -17.51 16.64
N ASN A 366 -19.58 -16.55 16.76
CA ASN A 366 -20.78 -16.71 17.58
C ASN A 366 -21.76 -17.69 16.93
N GLN A 367 -22.52 -18.42 17.74
CA GLN A 367 -23.71 -19.10 17.24
C GLN A 367 -24.68 -18.02 16.76
N THR A 368 -24.93 -17.97 15.46
CA THR A 368 -26.10 -17.26 14.94
C THR A 368 -27.32 -17.86 15.63
N LYS A 369 -27.95 -17.10 16.54
CA LYS A 369 -29.36 -17.29 16.83
C LYS A 369 -30.06 -17.05 15.50
N ASN A 370 -30.55 -18.11 14.86
CA ASN A 370 -31.41 -17.93 13.69
C ASN A 370 -32.54 -16.96 14.09
N PRO A 371 -32.90 -15.99 13.23
CA PRO A 371 -34.09 -15.17 13.43
C PRO A 371 -35.37 -16.02 13.49
#